data_AF-A0A9D6NWD5-F1
#
_entry.id   AF-A0A9D6NWD5-F1
#
_cell.length_a   1.000
_cell.length_b   1.000
_cell.length_c   1.000
_cell.angle_alpha   90.00
_cell.angle_beta   90.00
_cell.angle_gamma   90.00
#
_symmetry.space_group_name_H-M   'P 1'
#
loop_
_entity.id
_entity.type
_entity.pdbx_description
1 polymer ?
#
loop_
_entity_poly.entity_id
_entity_poly.type
_entity_poly.pdbx_seq_one_letter_code
_entity_poly.pdbx_strand_id
1 'polypeptide(L)'
;RLGLTPPTTWEGLLELGRNLSAAGVTPMAVPIGDGWPGFIWFEELIFRQDPDFYYRLVVGEEKYTNDLVVRALDTIGQLVQTGFFGDPNTTLVLTIPDMLRGLVEERYAMVLIGDWISGSFAASGADFGAYDWFVLPNLNPSLGQLMVAETGPLAASATGPNVDAALQALDAWMSPQAQEAWSLAIGLIFTNARSDVSQLADNKARLLNAVNTQGITVINRIWEAAPPQVIVPASSVMGRIFAEPNNAASIAQEIQGLADAFFGA
;
A
#
# COMPACT_ATOMS: atom_id res chain seq x y z
N ARG A 1 6.49 -19.56 14.48
CA ARG A 1 6.61 -21.04 14.44
C ARG A 1 7.72 -21.60 13.53
N LEU A 2 8.02 -20.98 12.37
CA LEU A 2 8.97 -21.53 11.39
C LEU A 2 10.43 -21.08 11.55
N GLY A 3 10.73 -20.19 12.52
CA GLY A 3 12.09 -19.64 12.71
C GLY A 3 12.55 -18.74 11.57
N LEU A 4 11.63 -18.24 10.74
CA LEU A 4 11.90 -17.33 9.63
C LEU A 4 11.95 -15.88 10.10
N THR A 5 12.76 -15.06 9.45
CA THR A 5 12.93 -13.63 9.75
C THR A 5 12.43 -12.76 8.59
N PRO A 6 11.97 -11.52 8.85
CA PRO A 6 11.62 -10.59 7.79
C PRO A 6 12.77 -10.36 6.80
N PRO A 7 12.50 -10.30 5.48
CA PRO A 7 13.52 -10.16 4.47
C PRO A 7 13.94 -8.69 4.30
N THR A 8 15.20 -8.46 3.93
CA THR A 8 15.72 -7.11 3.64
C THR A 8 16.05 -6.89 2.16
N THR A 9 15.98 -7.93 1.33
CA THR A 9 16.19 -7.88 -0.12
C THR A 9 15.03 -8.54 -0.85
N TRP A 10 14.84 -8.19 -2.13
CA TRP A 10 13.80 -8.77 -2.96
C TRP A 10 13.97 -10.29 -3.11
N GLU A 11 15.19 -10.76 -3.36
CA GLU A 11 15.48 -12.20 -3.44
C GLU A 11 15.20 -12.90 -2.11
N GLY A 12 15.49 -12.23 -0.99
CA GLY A 12 15.16 -12.72 0.35
C GLY A 12 13.66 -12.86 0.58
N LEU A 13 12.86 -11.94 0.05
CA LEU A 13 11.39 -12.02 0.07
C LEU A 13 10.88 -13.23 -0.73
N LEU A 14 11.44 -13.45 -1.92
CA LEU A 14 11.09 -14.61 -2.76
C LEU A 14 11.50 -15.93 -2.08
N GLU A 15 12.66 -15.97 -1.44
CA GLU A 15 13.12 -17.13 -0.68
C GLU A 15 12.27 -17.39 0.56
N LEU A 16 11.91 -16.34 1.29
CA LEU A 16 10.96 -16.43 2.39
C LEU A 16 9.63 -17.02 1.90
N GLY A 17 9.12 -16.56 0.75
CA GLY A 17 7.91 -17.09 0.15
C GLY A 17 8.01 -18.57 -0.21
N ARG A 18 9.12 -19.01 -0.80
CA ARG A 18 9.34 -20.45 -1.08
C ARG A 18 9.31 -21.29 0.20
N ASN A 19 9.97 -20.83 1.26
CA ASN A 19 10.00 -21.53 2.55
C ASN A 19 8.62 -21.58 3.22
N LEU A 20 7.83 -20.52 3.12
CA LEU A 20 6.44 -20.48 3.60
C LEU A 20 5.55 -21.46 2.83
N SER A 21 5.60 -21.43 1.50
CA SER A 21 4.85 -22.35 0.65
C SER A 21 5.22 -23.81 0.90
N ALA A 22 6.50 -24.12 1.08
CA ALA A 22 6.98 -25.46 1.43
C ALA A 22 6.44 -25.95 2.79
N ALA A 23 6.13 -25.03 3.71
CA ALA A 23 5.51 -25.31 5.00
C ALA A 23 3.97 -25.28 4.95
N GLY A 24 3.36 -25.20 3.78
CA GLY A 24 1.90 -25.16 3.60
C GLY A 24 1.26 -23.84 4.01
N VAL A 25 2.03 -22.75 4.08
CA VAL A 25 1.57 -21.40 4.42
C VAL A 25 1.57 -20.56 3.17
N THR A 26 0.47 -19.86 2.90
CA THR A 26 0.45 -18.91 1.78
C THR A 26 1.33 -17.71 2.13
N PRO A 27 2.36 -17.39 1.33
CA PRO A 27 3.32 -16.35 1.70
C PRO A 27 2.70 -14.99 1.95
N MET A 28 1.88 -14.52 1.02
CA MET A 28 1.30 -13.18 1.06
C MET A 28 -0.17 -13.23 0.67
N ALA A 29 -1.05 -12.70 1.50
CA ALA A 29 -2.45 -12.52 1.13
C ALA A 29 -2.63 -11.24 0.32
N VAL A 30 -3.52 -11.28 -0.68
CA VAL A 30 -3.95 -10.09 -1.43
C VAL A 30 -5.47 -10.15 -1.61
N PRO A 31 -6.25 -9.22 -1.01
CA PRO A 31 -7.70 -9.28 -1.01
C PRO A 31 -8.30 -8.73 -2.31
N ILE A 32 -8.08 -9.42 -3.43
CA ILE A 32 -8.55 -8.97 -4.76
C ILE A 32 -10.08 -8.96 -4.87
N GLY A 33 -10.79 -9.74 -4.04
CA GLY A 33 -12.25 -9.78 -4.02
C GLY A 33 -12.92 -8.45 -3.68
N ASP A 34 -12.22 -7.54 -2.99
CA ASP A 34 -12.70 -6.17 -2.72
C ASP A 34 -12.52 -5.21 -3.90
N GLY A 35 -11.91 -5.66 -5.01
CA GLY A 35 -11.78 -4.96 -6.29
C GLY A 35 -10.66 -3.92 -6.32
N TRP A 36 -10.59 -3.05 -5.32
CA TRP A 36 -9.60 -1.97 -5.27
C TRP A 36 -8.16 -2.40 -4.88
N PRO A 37 -7.92 -3.41 -4.00
CA PRO A 37 -6.58 -3.65 -3.45
C PRO A 37 -5.51 -4.07 -4.46
N GLY A 38 -5.91 -4.44 -5.69
CA GLY A 38 -4.99 -4.81 -6.76
C GLY A 38 -3.98 -3.71 -7.13
N PHE A 39 -4.29 -2.44 -6.89
CA PHE A 39 -3.34 -1.35 -7.18
C PHE A 39 -2.16 -1.29 -6.20
N ILE A 40 -2.28 -1.84 -4.98
CA ILE A 40 -1.26 -1.67 -3.93
C ILE A 40 0.08 -2.29 -4.37
N TRP A 41 0.03 -3.50 -4.92
CA TRP A 41 1.23 -4.13 -5.50
C TRP A 41 1.74 -3.38 -6.73
N PHE A 42 0.85 -2.80 -7.52
CA PHE A 42 1.22 -2.01 -8.69
C PHE A 42 2.04 -0.79 -8.28
N GLU A 43 1.54 0.07 -7.39
CA GLU A 43 2.27 1.28 -6.97
C GLU A 43 3.62 0.95 -6.34
N GLU A 44 3.65 -0.06 -5.47
CA GLU A 44 4.85 -0.52 -4.76
C GLU A 44 5.94 -0.94 -5.74
N LEU A 45 5.59 -1.67 -6.79
CA LEU A 45 6.58 -2.11 -7.78
C LEU A 45 7.01 -0.98 -8.72
N ILE A 46 6.23 0.09 -8.90
CA ILE A 46 6.68 1.25 -9.67
C ILE A 46 7.73 2.04 -8.90
N PHE A 47 7.40 2.55 -7.70
CA PHE A 47 8.33 3.44 -7.01
C PHE A 47 9.55 2.70 -6.44
N ARG A 48 9.48 1.37 -6.23
CA ARG A 48 10.64 0.54 -5.84
C ARG A 48 11.59 0.22 -7.00
N GLN A 49 11.21 0.54 -8.24
CA GLN A 49 12.13 0.59 -9.37
C GLN A 49 12.71 2.01 -9.51
N ASP A 50 11.83 3.02 -9.55
CA ASP A 50 12.16 4.43 -9.74
C ASP A 50 11.06 5.34 -9.14
N PRO A 51 11.30 5.99 -7.99
CA PRO A 51 10.30 6.87 -7.36
C PRO A 51 10.07 8.18 -8.14
N ASP A 52 11.06 8.69 -8.88
CA ASP A 52 10.87 9.89 -9.70
C ASP A 52 9.99 9.58 -10.91
N PHE A 53 10.16 8.41 -11.52
CA PHE A 53 9.25 7.92 -12.56
C PHE A 53 7.81 7.78 -12.04
N TYR A 54 7.62 7.25 -10.83
CA TYR A 54 6.30 7.19 -10.20
C TYR A 54 5.63 8.56 -10.14
N TYR A 55 6.33 9.59 -9.67
CA TYR A 55 5.77 10.95 -9.59
C TYR A 55 5.41 11.53 -10.95
N ARG A 56 6.22 11.27 -11.99
CA ARG A 56 5.90 11.69 -13.36
C ARG A 56 4.72 10.91 -13.95
N LEU A 57 4.59 9.61 -13.63
CA LEU A 57 3.49 8.76 -14.09
C LEU A 57 2.14 9.26 -13.58
N VAL A 58 2.02 9.53 -12.27
CA VAL A 58 0.74 9.90 -11.65
C VAL A 58 0.22 11.27 -12.10
N VAL A 59 1.11 12.15 -12.59
CA VAL A 59 0.75 13.47 -13.15
C VAL A 59 0.67 13.48 -14.68
N GLY A 60 0.81 12.34 -15.34
CA GLY A 60 0.65 12.21 -16.80
C GLY A 60 1.86 12.61 -17.64
N GLU A 61 3.03 12.79 -17.03
CA GLU A 61 4.30 13.07 -17.74
C GLU A 61 4.97 11.80 -18.28
N GLU A 62 4.57 10.62 -17.79
CA GLU A 62 5.01 9.31 -18.28
C GLU A 62 3.81 8.47 -18.72
N LYS A 63 4.08 7.48 -19.59
CA LYS A 63 3.06 6.58 -20.12
C LYS A 63 2.94 5.31 -19.27
N TYR A 64 1.72 4.83 -19.08
CA TYR A 64 1.43 3.49 -18.56
C TYR A 64 1.92 2.38 -19.49
N THR A 65 2.14 2.64 -20.77
CA THR A 65 2.79 1.69 -21.70
C THR A 65 4.32 1.70 -21.62
N ASN A 66 4.92 2.49 -20.74
CA ASN A 66 6.37 2.48 -20.52
C ASN A 66 6.83 1.11 -19.97
N ASP A 67 8.02 0.68 -20.38
CA ASP A 67 8.60 -0.61 -19.96
C ASP A 67 8.68 -0.78 -18.44
N LEU A 68 8.87 0.29 -17.65
CA LEU A 68 8.86 0.22 -16.17
C LEU A 68 7.51 -0.26 -15.63
N VAL A 69 6.41 0.20 -16.25
CA VAL A 69 5.05 -0.16 -15.87
C VAL A 69 4.73 -1.59 -16.29
N VAL A 70 5.10 -1.95 -17.52
CA VAL A 70 4.95 -3.33 -18.02
C VAL A 70 5.74 -4.30 -17.14
N ARG A 71 6.99 -3.97 -16.77
CA ARG A 71 7.81 -4.78 -15.85
C ARG A 71 7.19 -4.93 -14.47
N ALA A 72 6.57 -3.88 -13.92
CA ALA A 72 5.88 -3.97 -12.64
C ALA A 72 4.71 -4.96 -12.71
N LEU A 73 3.86 -4.85 -13.73
CA LEU A 73 2.75 -5.77 -13.97
C LEU A 73 3.26 -7.21 -14.21
N ASP A 74 4.29 -7.40 -15.03
CA ASP A 74 4.91 -8.70 -15.26
C ASP A 74 5.46 -9.31 -13.97
N THR A 75 6.03 -8.50 -13.08
CA THR A 75 6.52 -8.96 -11.77
C THR A 75 5.36 -9.48 -10.91
N ILE A 76 4.21 -8.80 -10.88
CA ILE A 76 3.01 -9.32 -10.19
C ILE A 76 2.56 -10.63 -10.84
N GLY A 77 2.51 -10.68 -12.17
CA GLY A 77 2.16 -11.88 -12.92
C GLY A 77 3.07 -13.08 -12.61
N GLN A 78 4.38 -12.86 -12.47
CA GLN A 78 5.34 -13.87 -12.05
C GLN A 78 5.09 -14.34 -10.61
N LEU A 79 4.84 -13.42 -9.68
CA LEU A 79 4.49 -13.77 -8.29
C LEU A 79 3.22 -14.64 -8.23
N VAL A 80 2.20 -14.32 -9.01
CA VAL A 80 0.99 -15.16 -9.17
C VAL A 80 1.36 -16.55 -9.66
N GLN A 81 2.16 -16.65 -10.72
CA GLN A 81 2.55 -17.94 -11.32
C GLN A 81 3.41 -18.81 -10.39
N THR A 82 4.20 -18.20 -9.50
CA THR A 82 4.98 -18.93 -8.48
C THR A 82 4.15 -19.42 -7.29
N GLY A 83 2.87 -19.03 -7.20
CA GLY A 83 2.02 -19.31 -6.06
C GLY A 83 2.34 -18.47 -4.82
N PHE A 84 3.04 -17.34 -4.99
CA PHE A 84 3.41 -16.44 -3.89
C PHE A 84 2.16 -15.89 -3.15
N PHE A 85 1.06 -15.72 -3.89
CA PHE A 85 -0.23 -15.29 -3.35
C PHE A 85 -1.18 -16.45 -2.98
N GLY A 86 -0.73 -17.70 -3.17
CA GLY A 86 -1.55 -18.89 -3.00
C GLY A 86 -2.33 -19.28 -4.26
N ASP A 87 -3.41 -20.04 -4.09
CA ASP A 87 -4.27 -20.46 -5.19
C ASP A 87 -4.94 -19.23 -5.86
N PRO A 88 -4.85 -19.08 -7.21
CA PRO A 88 -5.43 -17.92 -7.90
C PRO A 88 -6.95 -17.80 -7.72
N ASN A 89 -7.70 -18.89 -7.73
CA ASN A 89 -9.16 -18.83 -7.57
C ASN A 89 -9.56 -18.32 -6.18
N THR A 90 -8.81 -18.73 -5.16
CA THR A 90 -8.98 -18.25 -3.79
C THR A 90 -8.59 -16.77 -3.68
N THR A 91 -7.47 -16.37 -4.29
CA THR A 91 -6.97 -14.99 -4.26
C THR A 91 -7.96 -14.02 -4.90
N LEU A 92 -8.53 -14.37 -6.05
CA LEU A 92 -9.44 -13.52 -6.82
C LEU A 92 -10.75 -13.18 -6.09
N VAL A 93 -11.17 -14.00 -5.12
CA VAL A 93 -12.38 -13.79 -4.32
C VAL A 93 -12.08 -13.43 -2.87
N LEU A 94 -10.81 -13.34 -2.48
CA LEU A 94 -10.41 -13.07 -1.11
C LEU A 94 -10.82 -11.65 -0.72
N THR A 95 -11.58 -11.51 0.36
CA THR A 95 -11.93 -10.21 0.95
C THR A 95 -11.01 -9.87 2.12
N ILE A 96 -10.97 -8.60 2.54
CA ILE A 96 -10.25 -8.16 3.74
C ILE A 96 -10.69 -8.97 4.97
N PRO A 97 -11.99 -9.17 5.29
CA PRO A 97 -12.40 -10.05 6.38
C PRO A 97 -11.86 -11.49 6.27
N ASP A 98 -11.87 -12.07 5.07
CA ASP A 98 -11.34 -13.43 4.84
C ASP A 98 -9.83 -13.52 5.03
N MET A 99 -9.11 -12.50 4.55
CA MET A 99 -7.68 -12.34 4.73
C MET A 99 -7.34 -12.22 6.21
N LEU A 100 -8.02 -11.35 6.96
CA LEU A 100 -7.83 -11.16 8.40
C LEU A 100 -8.04 -12.45 9.18
N ARG A 101 -9.15 -13.16 8.89
CA ARG A 101 -9.39 -14.49 9.44
C ARG A 101 -8.25 -15.45 9.11
N GLY A 102 -7.78 -15.47 7.87
CA GLY A 102 -6.67 -16.33 7.46
C GLY A 102 -5.32 -15.96 8.10
N LEU A 103 -5.09 -14.70 8.44
CA LEU A 103 -3.92 -14.27 9.23
C LEU A 103 -4.01 -14.77 10.67
N VAL A 104 -5.20 -14.73 11.28
CA VAL A 104 -5.43 -15.26 12.65
C VAL A 104 -5.33 -16.78 12.68
N GLU A 105 -5.80 -17.45 11.64
CA GLU A 105 -5.69 -18.91 11.44
C GLU A 105 -4.29 -19.36 10.99
N GLU A 106 -3.33 -18.44 10.87
CA GLU A 106 -1.97 -18.68 10.35
C GLU A 106 -1.91 -19.35 8.95
N ARG A 107 -2.96 -19.18 8.14
CA ARG A 107 -3.00 -19.60 6.72
C ARG A 107 -2.19 -18.67 5.82
N TYR A 108 -2.15 -17.39 6.17
CA TYR A 108 -1.35 -16.36 5.51
C TYR A 108 -0.24 -15.89 6.45
N ALA A 109 0.97 -15.67 5.92
CA ALA A 109 2.10 -15.20 6.71
C ALA A 109 2.27 -13.68 6.69
N MET A 110 1.98 -13.05 5.55
CA MET A 110 2.18 -11.62 5.33
C MET A 110 0.99 -11.01 4.58
N VAL A 111 0.83 -9.70 4.71
CA VAL A 111 -0.06 -8.87 3.90
C VAL A 111 0.63 -7.55 3.58
N LEU A 112 0.44 -7.04 2.36
CA LEU A 112 0.86 -5.69 1.96
C LEU A 112 -0.38 -4.80 1.88
N ILE A 113 -0.64 -4.04 2.95
CA ILE A 113 -1.83 -3.21 3.09
C ILE A 113 -1.60 -2.13 4.17
N GLY A 114 -2.42 -1.07 4.16
CA GLY A 114 -2.29 0.02 5.13
C GLY A 114 -2.65 -0.39 6.56
N ASP A 115 -2.07 0.31 7.54
CA ASP A 115 -2.28 0.02 8.96
C ASP A 115 -3.70 0.39 9.46
N TRP A 116 -4.49 1.05 8.61
CA TRP A 116 -5.93 1.28 8.81
C TRP A 116 -6.73 -0.02 8.97
N ILE A 117 -6.18 -1.17 8.57
CA ILE A 117 -6.81 -2.49 8.85
C ILE A 117 -6.90 -2.77 10.35
N SER A 118 -6.17 -2.06 11.21
CA SER A 118 -6.14 -2.31 12.65
C SER A 118 -7.52 -2.20 13.29
N GLY A 119 -8.40 -1.34 12.77
CA GLY A 119 -9.79 -1.26 13.22
C GLY A 119 -10.58 -2.55 12.92
N SER A 120 -10.32 -3.19 11.78
CA SER A 120 -10.94 -4.46 11.41
C SER A 120 -10.44 -5.64 12.27
N PHE A 121 -9.16 -5.63 12.67
CA PHE A 121 -8.62 -6.59 13.66
C PHE A 121 -9.36 -6.48 15.00
N ALA A 122 -9.51 -5.25 15.51
CA ALA A 122 -10.22 -5.01 16.76
C ALA A 122 -11.69 -5.48 16.68
N ALA A 123 -12.36 -5.23 15.56
CA ALA A 123 -13.74 -5.67 15.34
C ALA A 123 -13.89 -7.20 15.29
N SER A 124 -12.86 -7.94 14.86
CA SER A 124 -12.84 -9.41 14.87
C SER A 124 -12.36 -10.01 16.20
N GLY A 125 -12.00 -9.18 17.19
CA GLY A 125 -11.42 -9.62 18.46
C GLY A 125 -9.96 -10.12 18.34
N ALA A 126 -9.29 -9.80 17.24
CA ALA A 126 -7.90 -10.16 17.01
C ALA A 126 -6.97 -9.01 17.44
N ASP A 127 -5.82 -9.35 18.03
CA ASP A 127 -4.85 -8.37 18.47
C ASP A 127 -3.93 -7.96 17.32
N PHE A 128 -4.13 -6.74 16.80
CA PHE A 128 -3.23 -6.17 15.79
C PHE A 128 -1.79 -6.04 16.31
N GLY A 129 -1.59 -5.84 17.62
CA GLY A 129 -0.28 -5.76 18.26
C GLY A 129 0.50 -7.09 18.24
N ALA A 130 -0.17 -8.21 17.95
CA ALA A 130 0.49 -9.50 17.76
C ALA A 130 1.21 -9.61 16.41
N TYR A 131 1.02 -8.65 15.50
CA TYR A 131 1.64 -8.60 14.18
C TYR A 131 2.75 -7.56 14.13
N ASP A 132 3.74 -7.82 13.28
CA ASP A 132 4.85 -6.90 13.02
C ASP A 132 4.84 -6.46 11.56
N TRP A 133 5.67 -5.47 11.25
CA TRP A 133 5.85 -4.93 9.91
C TRP A 133 7.33 -4.95 9.53
N PHE A 134 7.57 -4.90 8.23
CA PHE A 134 8.88 -4.63 7.66
C PHE A 134 8.70 -3.82 6.39
N VAL A 135 9.72 -3.09 5.98
CA VAL A 135 9.70 -2.37 4.70
C VAL A 135 9.81 -3.38 3.58
N LEU A 136 8.85 -3.37 2.64
CA LEU A 136 8.93 -4.21 1.44
C LEU A 136 10.26 -3.94 0.72
N PRO A 137 11.11 -4.97 0.47
CA PRO A 137 12.40 -4.74 -0.14
C PRO A 137 12.31 -4.16 -1.56
N ASN A 138 13.24 -3.28 -1.91
CA ASN A 138 13.26 -2.65 -3.23
C ASN A 138 13.68 -3.64 -4.33
N LEU A 139 13.08 -3.49 -5.52
CA LEU A 139 13.55 -4.13 -6.74
C LEU A 139 14.89 -3.54 -7.20
N ASN A 140 15.03 -2.21 -7.07
CA ASN A 140 16.30 -1.53 -7.26
C ASN A 140 17.06 -1.43 -5.93
N PRO A 141 18.13 -2.22 -5.72
CA PRO A 141 18.87 -2.24 -4.46
C PRO A 141 19.67 -0.95 -4.19
N SER A 142 19.79 -0.02 -5.16
CA SER A 142 20.44 1.28 -4.94
C SER A 142 19.55 2.29 -4.21
N LEU A 143 18.25 2.02 -4.11
CA LEU A 143 17.30 2.90 -3.44
C LEU A 143 17.35 2.71 -1.92
N GLY A 144 17.18 3.82 -1.18
CA GLY A 144 16.91 3.78 0.26
C GLY A 144 15.55 3.16 0.57
N GLN A 145 15.21 3.02 1.86
CA GLN A 145 13.92 2.48 2.26
C GLN A 145 12.77 3.40 1.82
N LEU A 146 11.76 2.82 1.19
CA LEU A 146 10.56 3.53 0.73
C LEU A 146 9.32 2.96 1.42
N MET A 147 8.37 3.81 1.79
CA MET A 147 7.11 3.41 2.39
C MET A 147 5.96 4.23 1.83
N VAL A 148 4.81 3.60 1.58
CA VAL A 148 3.60 4.31 1.18
C VAL A 148 2.93 4.96 2.38
N ALA A 149 2.45 6.18 2.22
CA ALA A 149 1.48 6.77 3.11
C ALA A 149 0.21 7.16 2.35
N GLU A 150 -0.93 6.85 2.94
CA GLU A 150 -2.22 7.42 2.55
C GLU A 150 -2.33 8.80 3.18
N THR A 151 -2.12 9.85 2.38
CA THR A 151 -2.15 11.23 2.87
C THR A 151 -2.97 12.13 1.95
N GLY A 152 -3.73 13.03 2.56
CA GLY A 152 -4.50 14.04 1.84
C GLY A 152 -4.46 15.38 2.57
N PRO A 153 -4.58 16.51 1.85
CA PRO A 153 -4.61 17.81 2.48
C PRO A 153 -5.97 18.06 3.15
N LEU A 154 -5.94 18.72 4.31
CA LEU A 154 -7.10 19.47 4.78
C LEU A 154 -7.06 20.86 4.11
N ALA A 155 -8.14 21.24 3.44
CA ALA A 155 -8.19 22.46 2.64
C ALA A 155 -9.34 23.38 3.06
N ALA A 156 -9.08 24.68 3.03
CA ALA A 156 -10.10 25.72 3.14
C ALA A 156 -10.38 26.32 1.74
N SER A 157 -11.64 26.56 1.42
CA SER A 157 -12.00 27.25 0.17
C SER A 157 -11.53 28.69 0.19
N ALA A 158 -10.78 29.10 -0.82
CA ALA A 158 -10.29 30.47 -0.96
C ALA A 158 -11.40 31.53 -1.11
N THR A 159 -12.61 31.11 -1.52
CA THR A 159 -13.77 31.98 -1.70
C THR A 159 -14.86 31.73 -0.65
N GLY A 160 -14.55 30.94 0.38
CA GLY A 160 -15.47 30.66 1.47
C GLY A 160 -15.80 31.91 2.29
N PRO A 161 -16.99 31.99 2.91
CA PRO A 161 -17.40 33.18 3.67
C PRO A 161 -16.58 33.42 4.96
N ASN A 162 -15.81 32.44 5.43
CA ASN A 162 -15.06 32.49 6.70
C ASN A 162 -13.63 31.91 6.56
N VAL A 163 -12.88 32.29 5.52
CA VAL A 163 -11.57 31.69 5.22
C VAL A 163 -10.61 31.75 6.41
N ASP A 164 -10.48 32.91 7.07
CA ASP A 164 -9.56 33.08 8.21
C ASP A 164 -9.89 32.14 9.37
N ALA A 165 -11.17 32.00 9.73
CA ALA A 165 -11.61 31.10 10.79
C ALA A 165 -11.40 29.63 10.40
N ALA A 166 -11.61 29.28 9.12
CA ALA A 166 -11.33 27.95 8.62
C ALA A 166 -9.83 27.62 8.71
N LEU A 167 -8.95 28.54 8.30
CA LEU A 167 -7.50 28.37 8.41
C LEU A 167 -7.05 28.23 9.88
N GLN A 168 -7.61 29.03 10.80
CA GLN A 168 -7.34 28.88 12.23
C GLN A 168 -7.76 27.51 12.77
N ALA A 169 -8.93 27.01 12.35
CA ALA A 169 -9.40 25.68 12.74
C ALA A 169 -8.50 24.57 12.18
N LEU A 170 -8.05 24.69 10.93
CA LEU A 170 -7.11 23.75 10.32
C LEU A 170 -5.76 23.75 11.05
N ASP A 171 -5.21 24.92 11.37
CA ASP A 171 -3.95 25.03 12.12
C ASP A 171 -4.07 24.37 13.51
N ALA A 172 -5.17 24.64 14.22
CA ALA A 172 -5.46 24.00 15.51
C ALA A 172 -5.60 22.48 15.37
N TRP A 173 -6.26 21.99 14.32
CA TRP A 173 -6.41 20.56 14.04
C TRP A 173 -5.07 19.86 13.77
N MET A 174 -4.12 20.57 13.13
CA MET A 174 -2.78 20.06 12.82
C MET A 174 -1.80 20.18 14.00
N SER A 175 -2.21 20.75 15.13
CA SER A 175 -1.39 20.80 16.35
C SER A 175 -1.04 19.39 16.88
N PRO A 176 0.11 19.20 17.57
CA PRO A 176 0.47 17.90 18.12
C PRO A 176 -0.61 17.30 19.03
N GLN A 177 -1.26 18.14 19.86
CA GLN A 177 -2.28 17.70 20.80
C GLN A 177 -3.55 17.21 20.10
N ALA A 178 -3.99 17.92 19.05
CA ALA A 178 -5.16 17.52 18.28
C ALA A 178 -4.89 16.24 17.48
N GLN A 179 -3.70 16.13 16.87
CA GLN A 179 -3.30 14.95 16.12
C GLN A 179 -3.10 13.73 17.03
N GLU A 180 -2.52 13.89 18.22
CA GLU A 180 -2.46 12.85 19.26
C GLU A 180 -3.86 12.37 19.65
N ALA A 181 -4.76 13.28 20.01
CA ALA A 181 -6.12 12.92 20.39
C ALA A 181 -6.84 12.16 19.25
N TRP A 182 -6.64 12.59 18.00
CA TRP A 182 -7.21 11.92 16.83
C TRP A 182 -6.59 10.53 16.61
N SER A 183 -5.27 10.43 16.72
CA SER A 183 -4.53 9.16 16.63
C SER A 183 -5.05 8.14 17.65
N LEU A 184 -5.24 8.54 18.90
CA LEU A 184 -5.74 7.65 19.95
C LEU A 184 -7.21 7.25 19.73
N ALA A 185 -8.03 8.17 19.23
CA ALA A 185 -9.44 7.90 18.98
C ALA A 185 -9.66 6.91 17.82
N ILE A 186 -8.85 7.01 16.77
CA ILE A 186 -8.96 6.17 15.57
C ILE A 186 -8.06 4.93 15.63
N GLY A 187 -7.01 4.97 16.45
CA GLY A 187 -5.99 3.94 16.51
C GLY A 187 -5.01 3.98 15.33
N LEU A 188 -4.76 5.14 14.73
CA LEU A 188 -3.86 5.33 13.58
C LEU A 188 -2.82 6.41 13.84
N ILE A 189 -1.71 6.36 13.10
CA ILE A 189 -0.68 7.39 13.15
C ILE A 189 -1.04 8.48 12.14
N PHE A 190 -1.15 9.74 12.59
CA PHE A 190 -1.42 10.87 11.71
C PHE A 190 -0.19 11.77 11.51
N THR A 191 -0.34 12.72 10.58
CA THR A 191 0.75 13.46 9.90
C THR A 191 1.70 14.27 10.79
N ASN A 192 1.31 14.65 12.01
CA ASN A 192 2.20 15.43 12.88
C ASN A 192 3.17 14.52 13.64
N ALA A 193 4.42 14.49 13.18
CA ALA A 193 5.50 13.69 13.74
C ALA A 193 5.85 14.00 15.21
N ARG A 194 5.30 15.08 15.79
CA ARG A 194 5.47 15.44 17.21
C ARG A 194 4.36 14.92 18.11
N SER A 195 3.35 14.24 17.57
CA SER A 195 2.27 13.63 18.35
C SER A 195 2.82 12.51 19.23
N ASP A 196 2.39 12.42 20.49
CA ASP A 196 2.72 11.27 21.34
C ASP A 196 1.78 10.10 21.01
N VAL A 197 2.32 9.05 20.38
CA VAL A 197 1.57 7.85 20.02
C VAL A 197 1.96 6.64 20.86
N SER A 198 2.65 6.84 21.99
CA SER A 198 3.13 5.76 22.86
C SER A 198 2.01 4.89 23.45
N GLN A 199 0.77 5.39 23.43
CA GLN A 199 -0.41 4.65 23.86
C GLN A 199 -1.04 3.79 22.74
N LEU A 200 -0.59 3.92 21.49
CA LEU A 200 -0.96 2.98 20.43
C LEU A 200 -0.25 1.63 20.63
N ALA A 201 -0.69 0.61 19.88
CA ALA A 201 0.00 -0.67 19.84
C ALA A 201 1.50 -0.49 19.53
N ASP A 202 2.36 -1.29 20.18
CA ASP A 202 3.82 -1.14 20.09
C ASP A 202 4.33 -1.14 18.65
N ASN A 203 3.75 -1.98 17.79
CA ASN A 203 4.08 -2.03 16.37
C ASN A 203 3.87 -0.67 15.66
N LYS A 204 2.83 0.09 16.01
CA LYS A 204 2.57 1.45 15.49
C LYS A 204 3.56 2.47 16.05
N ALA A 205 3.85 2.42 17.35
CA ALA A 205 4.84 3.31 17.94
C ALA A 205 6.23 3.09 17.31
N ARG A 206 6.62 1.82 17.08
CA ARG A 206 7.85 1.47 16.35
C ARG A 206 7.83 1.95 14.90
N LEU A 207 6.68 1.87 14.23
CA LEU A 207 6.52 2.38 12.86
C LEU A 207 6.80 3.88 12.78
N LEU A 208 6.14 4.69 13.63
CA LEU A 208 6.39 6.13 13.66
C LEU A 208 7.85 6.45 13.97
N ASN A 209 8.44 5.76 14.95
CA ASN A 209 9.84 5.97 15.29
C ASN A 209 10.76 5.62 14.10
N ALA A 210 10.49 4.54 13.37
CA ALA A 210 11.28 4.17 12.19
C ALA A 210 11.19 5.22 11.08
N VAL A 211 9.98 5.70 10.77
CA VAL A 211 9.77 6.78 9.79
C VAL A 211 10.55 8.04 10.20
N ASN A 212 10.55 8.39 11.49
CA ASN A 212 11.22 9.60 11.98
C ASN A 212 12.76 9.48 12.09
N THR A 213 13.30 8.27 12.22
CA THR A 213 14.72 8.09 12.61
C THR A 213 15.57 7.32 11.60
N GLN A 214 14.97 6.55 10.68
CA GLN A 214 15.69 5.66 9.77
C GLN A 214 15.87 6.23 8.36
N GLY A 215 15.40 7.46 8.11
CA GLY A 215 15.51 8.09 6.79
C GLY A 215 14.68 7.39 5.72
N ILE A 216 13.52 6.83 6.11
CA ILE A 216 12.56 6.23 5.18
C ILE A 216 11.94 7.35 4.34
N THR A 217 12.01 7.23 3.02
CA THR A 217 11.28 8.13 2.12
C THR A 217 9.83 7.70 2.05
N VAL A 218 8.93 8.62 2.37
CA VAL A 218 7.49 8.39 2.30
C VAL A 218 6.97 8.79 0.92
N ILE A 219 6.31 7.85 0.23
CA ILE A 219 5.69 8.04 -1.07
C ILE A 219 4.17 8.20 -0.87
N ASN A 220 3.57 9.21 -1.47
CA ASN A 220 2.11 9.36 -1.43
C ASN A 220 1.47 8.28 -2.31
N ARG A 221 0.47 7.58 -1.77
CA ARG A 221 -0.25 6.49 -2.43
C ARG A 221 -0.88 6.95 -3.76
N ILE A 222 -0.92 6.05 -4.75
CA ILE A 222 -1.33 6.36 -6.13
C ILE A 222 -2.77 6.86 -6.20
N TRP A 223 -3.62 6.36 -5.31
CA TRP A 223 -5.02 6.75 -5.21
C TRP A 223 -5.19 8.24 -4.89
N GLU A 224 -4.32 8.80 -4.05
CA GLU A 224 -4.31 10.23 -3.70
C GLU A 224 -3.43 11.06 -4.63
N ALA A 225 -2.44 10.44 -5.27
CA ALA A 225 -1.46 11.14 -6.11
C ALA A 225 -1.91 11.32 -7.57
N ALA A 226 -2.77 10.44 -8.08
CA ALA A 226 -3.28 10.49 -9.44
C ALA A 226 -4.71 11.05 -9.52
N PRO A 227 -5.12 11.65 -10.65
CA PRO A 227 -6.50 12.10 -10.85
C PRO A 227 -7.52 10.97 -10.65
N PRO A 228 -8.60 11.17 -9.89
CA PRO A 228 -9.64 10.16 -9.67
C PRO A 228 -10.23 9.58 -10.96
N GLN A 229 -10.34 10.40 -12.02
CA GLN A 229 -10.82 10.02 -13.34
C GLN A 229 -9.93 8.96 -14.00
N VAL A 230 -8.65 8.90 -13.60
CA VAL A 230 -7.68 7.91 -14.08
C VAL A 230 -7.60 6.74 -13.09
N ILE A 231 -7.32 7.00 -11.82
CA ILE A 231 -6.94 5.92 -10.88
C ILE A 231 -8.11 5.03 -10.45
N VAL A 232 -9.32 5.58 -10.30
CA VAL A 232 -10.50 4.79 -9.91
C VAL A 232 -10.85 3.72 -10.94
N PRO A 233 -10.97 4.02 -12.25
CA PRO A 233 -11.16 2.96 -13.24
C PRO A 233 -9.90 2.10 -13.41
N ALA A 234 -8.71 2.71 -13.36
CA ALA A 234 -7.46 1.96 -13.57
C ALA A 234 -7.18 0.92 -12.47
N SER A 235 -7.60 1.13 -11.23
CA SER A 235 -7.37 0.17 -10.13
C SER A 235 -7.97 -1.20 -10.43
N SER A 236 -9.16 -1.23 -11.05
CA SER A 236 -9.84 -2.47 -11.43
C SER A 236 -9.11 -3.16 -12.58
N VAL A 237 -8.56 -2.38 -13.51
CA VAL A 237 -7.76 -2.88 -14.63
C VAL A 237 -6.42 -3.42 -14.15
N MET A 238 -5.74 -2.73 -13.22
CA MET A 238 -4.51 -3.20 -12.57
C MET A 238 -4.72 -4.55 -11.87
N GLY A 239 -5.84 -4.71 -11.15
CA GLY A 239 -6.19 -5.96 -10.47
C GLY A 239 -6.34 -7.18 -11.40
N ARG A 240 -6.60 -6.98 -12.70
CA ARG A 240 -6.73 -8.10 -13.66
C ARG A 240 -5.46 -8.91 -13.82
N ILE A 241 -4.28 -8.36 -13.51
CA ILE A 241 -3.02 -9.11 -13.58
C ILE A 241 -3.03 -10.37 -12.69
N PHE A 242 -3.83 -10.37 -11.62
CA PHE A 242 -4.02 -11.54 -10.74
C PHE A 242 -4.83 -12.66 -11.40
N ALA A 243 -5.70 -12.33 -12.35
CA ALA A 243 -6.47 -13.30 -13.14
C ALA A 243 -5.78 -13.66 -14.46
N GLU A 244 -5.01 -12.71 -15.01
CA GLU A 244 -4.39 -12.77 -16.33
C GLU A 244 -2.87 -12.50 -16.24
N PRO A 245 -2.08 -13.38 -15.59
CA PRO A 245 -0.70 -13.08 -15.19
C PRO A 245 0.31 -12.95 -16.34
N ASN A 246 -0.11 -13.15 -17.59
CA ASN A 246 0.72 -12.99 -18.80
C ASN A 246 0.28 -11.80 -19.68
N ASN A 247 -0.64 -10.96 -19.20
CA ASN A 247 -1.27 -9.90 -20.00
C ASN A 247 -0.80 -8.47 -19.64
N ALA A 248 0.39 -8.32 -19.04
CA ALA A 248 0.91 -7.03 -18.58
C ALA A 248 0.84 -5.91 -19.62
N ALA A 249 1.31 -6.16 -20.85
CA ALA A 249 1.29 -5.17 -21.93
C ALA A 249 -0.14 -4.75 -22.33
N SER A 250 -1.09 -5.69 -22.34
CA SER A 250 -2.49 -5.41 -22.65
C SER A 250 -3.15 -4.57 -21.55
N ILE A 251 -2.90 -4.93 -20.29
CA ILE A 251 -3.38 -4.20 -19.10
C ILE A 251 -2.80 -2.77 -19.11
N ALA A 252 -1.50 -2.62 -19.35
CA ALA A 252 -0.83 -1.32 -19.48
C ALA A 252 -1.45 -0.45 -20.60
N GLN A 253 -1.76 -1.05 -21.75
CA GLN A 253 -2.39 -0.35 -22.87
C GLN A 253 -3.81 0.13 -22.54
N GLU A 254 -4.58 -0.65 -21.79
CA GLU A 254 -5.92 -0.26 -21.34
C GLU A 254 -5.87 0.89 -20.33
N ILE A 255 -4.95 0.83 -19.35
CA ILE A 255 -4.73 1.93 -18.40
C ILE A 255 -4.26 3.20 -19.14
N GLN A 256 -3.41 3.07 -20.15
CA GLN A 256 -3.00 4.20 -20.99
C GLN A 256 -4.19 4.86 -21.68
N GLY A 257 -5.16 4.08 -22.17
CA GLY A 257 -6.38 4.64 -22.76
C GLY A 257 -7.20 5.48 -21.77
N LEU A 258 -7.27 5.06 -20.50
CA LEU A 258 -7.90 5.83 -19.42
C LEU A 258 -7.14 7.13 -19.14
N ALA A 259 -5.81 7.05 -19.10
CA ALA A 259 -4.95 8.21 -18.89
C ALA A 259 -5.05 9.21 -20.05
N ASP A 260 -5.01 8.75 -21.31
CA ASP A 260 -5.14 9.59 -22.50
C ASP A 260 -6.49 10.31 -22.55
N ALA A 261 -7.56 9.66 -22.10
CA ALA A 261 -8.89 10.28 -22.03
C ALA A 261 -8.97 11.47 -21.05
N PHE A 262 -8.08 11.53 -20.05
CA PHE A 262 -8.01 12.61 -19.08
C PHE A 262 -6.92 13.63 -19.40
N PHE A 263 -5.69 13.19 -19.66
CA PHE A 263 -4.53 14.05 -19.89
C PHE A 263 -4.38 14.51 -21.34
N GLY A 264 -4.93 13.77 -22.30
CA GLY A 264 -4.88 14.09 -23.73
C GLY A 264 -6.01 15.01 -24.20
N ALA A 265 -6.92 15.39 -23.30
CA ALA A 265 -8.04 16.30 -23.56
C ALA A 265 -7.69 17.77 -23.28
#